data_AF-A0A2M7I158-F1
#
_entry.id   AF-A0A2M7I158-F1
#
_cell.length_a   1.000
_cell.length_b   1.000
_cell.length_c   1.000
_cell.angle_alpha   90.00
_cell.angle_beta   90.00
_cell.angle_gamma   90.00
#
_symmetry.space_group_name_H-M   'P 1'
#
loop_
_entity.id
_entity.type
_entity.pdbx_description
1 polymer ?
#
loop_
_entity_poly.entity_id
_entity_poly.type
_entity_poly.pdbx_seq_one_letter_code
_entity_poly.pdbx_strand_id
1 'polypeptide(L)'
;PMIGSGNNRYQLLDVEDLCEAIYLLMTKPVEVVNDTFNIGAKEFTTMREDYQAVLDVAGFGKKVTGFPAAPMIWTLRILERLHISPLYKWVYETASKDSFVSIEKAERVLGYAPKYSNKDALIRNYEWYVKHQDQFDNTSGVSHRVPWKQGILGLAKFLF
;
A
#
# COMPACT_ATOMS: atom_id res chain seq x y z
N PRO A 1 -4.85 -12.46 -5.38
CA PRO A 1 -4.64 -12.19 -6.82
C PRO A 1 -4.04 -10.80 -7.02
N MET A 2 -3.23 -10.60 -8.05
CA MET A 2 -2.50 -9.37 -8.34
C MET A 2 -2.70 -8.94 -9.80
N ILE A 3 -2.85 -7.63 -10.02
CA ILE A 3 -2.93 -7.05 -11.37
C ILE A 3 -1.53 -7.01 -11.97
N GLY A 4 -1.32 -7.72 -13.07
CA GLY A 4 0.00 -7.88 -13.67
C GLY A 4 0.84 -8.96 -12.98
N SER A 5 2.13 -8.99 -13.30
CA SER A 5 3.07 -9.95 -12.71
C SER A 5 3.43 -9.62 -11.26
N GLY A 6 3.20 -8.39 -10.81
CA GLY A 6 3.65 -7.95 -9.49
C GLY A 6 5.15 -7.74 -9.35
N ASN A 7 5.92 -7.86 -10.43
CA ASN A 7 7.36 -7.64 -10.44
C ASN A 7 7.73 -6.15 -10.50
N ASN A 8 6.73 -5.27 -10.52
CA ASN A 8 6.93 -3.83 -10.47
C ASN A 8 7.38 -3.40 -9.07
N ARG A 9 8.33 -2.49 -9.01
CA ARG A 9 8.81 -1.87 -7.77
C ARG A 9 7.80 -0.84 -7.31
N TYR A 10 7.43 -0.91 -6.04
CA TYR A 10 6.42 -0.03 -5.47
C TYR A 10 6.91 0.47 -4.12
N GLN A 11 7.00 1.78 -3.95
CA GLN A 11 7.44 2.41 -2.71
C GLN A 11 6.20 2.82 -1.92
N LEU A 12 6.14 2.37 -0.67
CA LEU A 12 5.14 2.81 0.30
C LEU A 12 5.78 3.83 1.25
N LEU A 13 4.93 4.42 2.08
CA LEU A 13 5.32 5.36 3.12
C LEU A 13 4.65 4.92 4.41
N ASP A 14 5.45 4.53 5.40
CA ASP A 14 4.94 4.32 6.74
C ASP A 14 4.52 5.66 7.37
N VAL A 15 3.40 5.65 8.11
CA VAL A 15 2.85 6.88 8.70
C VAL A 15 3.77 7.41 9.80
N GLU A 16 4.46 6.55 10.54
CA GLU A 16 5.42 6.98 11.56
C GLU A 16 6.64 7.65 10.93
N ASP A 17 7.12 7.14 9.80
CA ASP A 17 8.19 7.77 9.03
C ASP A 17 7.75 9.12 8.44
N LEU A 18 6.49 9.25 8.01
CA LEU A 18 5.93 10.55 7.64
C LEU A 18 5.89 11.53 8.81
N CYS A 19 5.51 11.08 10.01
CA CYS A 19 5.54 11.92 11.21
C CYS A 19 6.95 12.40 11.52
N GLU A 20 7.96 11.54 11.39
CA GLU A 20 9.37 11.91 11.54
C GLU A 20 9.79 12.96 10.49
N ALA A 21 9.41 12.78 9.22
CA ALA A 21 9.68 13.76 8.17
C ALA A 21 9.06 15.14 8.48
N ILE A 22 7.82 15.16 8.96
CA ILE A 22 7.13 16.39 9.38
C ILE A 22 7.87 17.03 10.57
N TYR A 23 8.25 16.23 11.56
CA TYR A 23 9.02 16.71 12.70
C TYR A 23 10.34 17.37 12.25
N LEU A 24 11.10 16.71 11.39
CA LEU A 24 12.35 17.26 10.83
C LEU A 24 12.14 18.59 10.09
N LEU A 25 11.04 18.73 9.37
CA LEU A 25 10.69 19.99 8.68
C LEU A 25 10.33 21.10 9.67
N MET A 26 9.72 20.76 10.81
CA MET A 26 9.32 21.72 11.83
C MET A 26 10.48 22.18 12.73
N THR A 27 11.55 21.38 12.85
CA THR A 27 12.64 21.65 13.82
C THR A 27 13.93 22.15 13.20
N LYS A 28 13.98 22.37 11.88
CA LYS A 28 15.18 22.82 11.17
C LYS A 28 15.03 24.27 10.65
N PRO A 29 16.14 24.94 10.32
CA PRO A 29 16.10 26.30 9.78
C PRO A 29 15.26 26.39 8.51
N VAL A 30 14.48 27.46 8.37
CA VAL A 30 13.55 27.67 7.25
C VAL A 30 14.26 27.62 5.89
N GLU A 31 15.51 28.08 5.85
CA GLU A 31 16.37 28.10 4.66
C GLU A 31 16.73 26.69 4.18
N VAL A 32 16.65 25.70 5.07
CA VAL A 32 16.90 24.28 4.78
C VAL A 32 15.62 23.55 4.37
N VAL A 33 14.49 23.90 5.00
CA VAL A 33 13.23 23.13 4.87
C VAL A 33 12.21 23.71 3.90
N ASN A 34 12.35 24.97 3.49
CA ASN A 34 11.43 25.63 2.55
C ASN A 34 11.69 25.18 1.10
N ASP A 35 11.48 23.90 0.85
CA ASP A 35 11.75 23.23 -0.43
C ASP A 35 10.86 21.97 -0.56
N THR A 36 10.85 21.35 -1.74
CA THR A 36 10.10 20.13 -2.03
C THR A 36 10.95 18.90 -1.77
N PHE A 37 10.42 17.97 -0.98
CA PHE A 37 11.05 16.69 -0.66
C PHE A 37 10.11 15.53 -0.99
N ASN A 38 10.66 14.47 -1.56
CA ASN A 38 9.98 13.19 -1.68
C ASN A 38 10.22 12.39 -0.41
N ILE A 39 9.17 11.79 0.14
CA ILE A 39 9.21 10.98 1.36
C ILE A 39 8.63 9.61 1.04
N GLY A 40 9.28 8.57 1.52
CA GLY A 40 8.93 7.17 1.26
C GLY A 40 9.89 6.23 2.00
N ALA A 41 9.62 4.93 1.92
CA ALA A 41 10.52 3.90 2.41
C ALA A 41 11.84 3.89 1.63
N LYS A 42 12.95 3.66 2.33
CA LYS A 42 14.27 3.49 1.69
C LYS A 42 14.42 2.09 1.10
N GLU A 43 14.00 1.09 1.86
CA GLU A 43 14.04 -0.31 1.47
C GLU A 43 12.65 -0.76 1.04
N PHE A 44 12.52 -1.10 -0.24
CA PHE A 44 11.28 -1.59 -0.83
C PHE A 44 11.60 -2.52 -2.00
N THR A 45 10.73 -3.49 -2.24
CA THR A 45 10.95 -4.52 -3.25
C THR A 45 9.87 -4.46 -4.33
N THR A 46 9.48 -5.60 -4.87
CA THR A 46 8.36 -5.68 -5.80
C THR A 46 7.03 -5.82 -5.04
N MET A 47 5.91 -5.40 -5.66
CA MET A 47 4.59 -5.60 -5.04
C MET A 47 4.36 -7.06 -4.65
N ARG A 48 4.77 -8.00 -5.51
CA ARG A 48 4.66 -9.44 -5.24
C ARG A 48 5.37 -9.83 -3.95
N GLU A 49 6.62 -9.42 -3.78
CA GLU A 49 7.44 -9.76 -2.62
C GLU A 49 6.94 -9.10 -1.35
N ASP A 50 6.56 -7.82 -1.42
CA ASP A 50 6.09 -7.05 -0.27
C ASP A 50 4.75 -7.62 0.26
N TYR A 51 3.81 -7.97 -0.62
CA TYR A 51 2.57 -8.63 -0.19
C TYR A 51 2.75 -10.09 0.21
N GLN A 52 3.69 -10.81 -0.41
CA GLN A 52 3.97 -12.19 -0.01
C GLN A 52 4.46 -12.23 1.45
N ALA A 53 5.28 -11.26 1.88
CA ALA A 53 5.74 -11.18 3.26
C ALA A 53 4.57 -11.13 4.26
N VAL A 54 3.49 -10.40 3.94
CA VAL A 54 2.26 -10.38 4.77
C VAL A 54 1.56 -11.74 4.75
N LEU A 55 1.44 -12.38 3.59
CA LEU A 55 0.79 -13.70 3.47
C LEU A 55 1.56 -14.79 4.24
N ASP A 56 2.89 -14.70 4.26
CA ASP A 56 3.75 -15.61 5.00
C ASP A 56 3.52 -15.46 6.50
N VAL A 57 3.47 -14.21 7.01
CA VAL A 57 3.13 -13.92 8.42
C VAL A 57 1.69 -14.34 8.76
N ALA A 58 0.75 -14.16 7.83
CA ALA A 58 -0.65 -14.55 8.04
C ALA A 58 -0.84 -16.08 8.20
N GLY A 59 0.12 -16.91 7.78
CA GLY A 59 0.15 -18.33 8.09
C GLY A 59 -0.86 -19.20 7.33
N PHE A 60 -1.57 -18.67 6.34
CA PHE A 60 -2.57 -19.43 5.56
C PHE A 60 -1.99 -20.24 4.38
N GLY A 61 -0.65 -20.23 4.19
CA GLY A 61 0.02 -20.93 3.10
C GLY A 61 -0.33 -20.42 1.70
N LYS A 62 -0.88 -19.21 1.60
CA LYS A 62 -1.31 -18.59 0.34
C LYS A 62 -0.14 -17.94 -0.39
N LYS A 63 -0.24 -17.88 -1.72
CA LYS A 63 0.76 -17.24 -2.57
C LYS A 63 0.17 -16.13 -3.42
N VAL A 64 0.94 -15.07 -3.63
CA VAL A 64 0.58 -14.01 -4.57
C VAL A 64 0.56 -14.58 -6.00
N THR A 65 -0.59 -14.52 -6.66
CA THR A 65 -0.77 -14.95 -8.05
C THR A 65 -1.03 -13.75 -8.95
N GLY A 66 -0.19 -13.59 -9.96
CA GLY A 66 -0.31 -12.50 -10.93
C GLY A 66 -1.22 -12.88 -12.09
N PHE A 67 -1.91 -11.90 -12.65
CA PHE A 67 -2.84 -12.07 -13.76
C PHE A 67 -2.50 -11.08 -14.88
N PRO A 68 -2.78 -11.40 -16.15
CA PRO A 68 -2.55 -10.47 -17.25
C PRO A 68 -3.23 -9.12 -16.99
N ALA A 69 -2.43 -8.04 -16.93
CA ALA A 69 -2.92 -6.72 -16.52
C ALA A 69 -4.01 -6.19 -17.45
N ALA A 70 -3.83 -6.29 -18.77
CA ALA A 70 -4.77 -5.71 -19.72
C ALA A 70 -6.18 -6.34 -19.65
N PRO A 71 -6.35 -7.68 -19.65
CA PRO A 71 -7.65 -8.29 -19.42
C PRO A 71 -8.30 -7.85 -18.11
N MET A 72 -7.53 -7.85 -17.01
CA MET A 72 -8.04 -7.42 -15.70
C MET A 72 -8.51 -5.97 -15.70
N ILE A 73 -7.71 -5.05 -16.25
CA ILE A 73 -8.03 -3.62 -16.33
C ILE A 73 -9.30 -3.42 -17.16
N TRP A 74 -9.46 -4.14 -18.27
CA TRP A 74 -10.69 -4.09 -19.07
C TRP A 74 -11.90 -4.60 -18.31
N THR A 75 -11.79 -5.72 -17.59
CA THR A 75 -12.87 -6.22 -16.72
C THR A 75 -13.24 -5.18 -15.66
N LEU A 76 -12.25 -4.59 -14.99
CA LEU A 76 -12.47 -3.56 -13.96
C LEU A 76 -13.11 -2.29 -14.52
N ARG A 77 -12.73 -1.85 -15.73
CA ARG A 77 -13.38 -0.74 -16.43
C ARG A 77 -14.86 -1.02 -16.74
N ILE A 78 -15.21 -2.25 -17.13
CA ILE A 78 -16.61 -2.65 -17.35
C ILE A 78 -17.37 -2.64 -16.03
N LEU A 79 -16.81 -3.22 -14.97
CA LEU A 79 -17.42 -3.22 -13.64
C LEU A 79 -17.59 -1.79 -13.09
N GLU A 80 -16.63 -0.90 -13.35
CA GLU A 80 -16.69 0.51 -12.97
C GLU A 80 -17.83 1.22 -13.69
N ARG A 81 -17.96 1.01 -15.01
CA ARG A 81 -19.06 1.57 -15.81
C ARG A 81 -20.43 1.09 -15.32
N LEU A 82 -20.51 -0.10 -14.74
CA LEU A 82 -21.72 -0.64 -14.12
C LEU A 82 -21.94 -0.16 -12.67
N HIS A 83 -21.02 0.62 -12.11
CA HIS A 83 -21.00 1.04 -10.69
C HIS A 83 -20.90 -0.11 -9.69
N ILE A 84 -20.30 -1.24 -10.11
CA ILE A 84 -20.10 -2.44 -9.29
C ILE A 84 -18.61 -2.65 -8.98
N SER A 85 -17.70 -1.95 -9.68
CA SER A 85 -16.28 -2.02 -9.36
C SER A 85 -16.04 -1.49 -7.95
N PRO A 86 -15.40 -2.28 -7.09
CA PRO A 86 -14.99 -1.79 -5.79
C PRO A 86 -13.67 -1.00 -5.95
N LEU A 87 -12.87 -1.21 -6.99
CA LEU A 87 -11.61 -0.46 -7.18
C LEU A 87 -11.84 0.83 -7.99
N TYR A 88 -11.23 1.94 -7.55
CA TYR A 88 -11.16 3.18 -8.30
C TYR A 88 -10.22 3.05 -9.50
N LYS A 89 -10.56 3.71 -10.62
CA LYS A 89 -9.79 3.69 -11.88
C LYS A 89 -8.28 3.79 -11.73
N TRP A 90 -7.83 4.78 -10.98
CA TRP A 90 -6.40 5.04 -10.84
C TRP A 90 -5.66 3.84 -10.24
N VAL A 91 -6.23 3.20 -9.21
CA VAL A 91 -5.62 2.07 -8.51
C VAL A 91 -5.35 0.92 -9.47
N TYR A 92 -6.34 0.50 -10.27
CA TYR A 92 -6.14 -0.66 -11.14
C TYR A 92 -5.37 -0.33 -12.42
N GLU A 93 -5.36 0.92 -12.87
CA GLU A 93 -4.57 1.33 -14.06
C GLU A 93 -3.08 1.52 -13.76
N THR A 94 -2.71 1.76 -12.51
CA THR A 94 -1.32 1.96 -12.09
C THR A 94 -0.74 0.82 -11.27
N ALA A 95 -1.56 -0.10 -10.74
CA ALA A 95 -1.11 -1.21 -9.89
C ALA A 95 0.01 -2.07 -10.51
N SER A 96 0.04 -2.24 -11.84
CA SER A 96 1.06 -3.06 -12.50
C SER A 96 2.30 -2.26 -12.95
N LYS A 97 2.42 -0.99 -12.55
CA LYS A 97 3.50 -0.09 -12.99
C LYS A 97 4.45 0.19 -11.83
N ASP A 98 5.69 0.53 -12.15
CA ASP A 98 6.65 1.00 -11.16
C ASP A 98 6.18 2.34 -10.57
N SER A 99 6.26 2.46 -9.24
CA SER A 99 5.88 3.67 -8.51
C SER A 99 6.81 3.89 -7.35
N PHE A 100 7.82 4.72 -7.54
CA PHE A 100 8.79 5.09 -6.51
C PHE A 100 9.42 6.44 -6.86
N VAL A 101 9.93 7.11 -5.83
CA VAL A 101 10.61 8.40 -5.94
C VAL A 101 11.92 8.37 -5.17
N SER A 102 12.90 9.17 -5.60
CA SER A 102 14.16 9.30 -4.88
C SER A 102 13.95 10.11 -3.60
N ILE A 103 14.38 9.55 -2.46
CA ILE A 103 14.39 10.21 -1.14
C ILE A 103 15.77 10.81 -0.80
N GLU A 104 16.76 10.71 -1.69
CA GLU A 104 18.16 11.10 -1.42
C GLU A 104 18.29 12.55 -0.95
N LYS A 105 17.44 13.44 -1.49
CA LYS A 105 17.40 14.84 -1.07
C LYS A 105 16.96 14.97 0.40
N ALA A 106 15.93 14.23 0.81
CA ALA A 106 15.45 14.24 2.18
C ALA A 106 16.50 13.64 3.13
N GLU A 107 17.16 12.55 2.72
CA GLU A 107 18.28 11.96 3.50
C GLU A 107 19.40 12.98 3.71
N ARG A 108 19.86 13.63 2.63
CA ARG A 108 20.99 14.56 2.69
C ARG A 108 20.68 15.86 3.41
N VAL A 109 19.50 16.46 3.16
CA VAL A 109 19.17 17.82 3.62
C VAL A 109 18.47 17.78 4.99
N LEU A 110 17.55 16.84 5.17
CA LEU A 110 16.77 16.72 6.41
C LEU A 110 17.40 15.70 7.38
N GLY A 111 18.30 14.83 6.93
CA GLY A 111 18.69 13.67 7.75
C GLY A 111 17.54 12.68 7.91
N TYR A 112 16.58 12.69 6.99
CA TYR A 112 15.47 11.74 6.99
C TYR A 112 16.01 10.32 6.82
N ALA A 113 15.72 9.46 7.79
CA ALA A 113 16.15 8.06 7.79
C ALA A 113 14.91 7.21 8.13
N PRO A 114 14.15 6.75 7.11
CA PRO A 114 12.95 5.94 7.36
C PRO A 114 13.33 4.68 8.12
N LYS A 115 12.56 4.37 9.16
CA LYS A 115 12.82 3.25 10.08
C LYS A 115 12.27 1.95 9.52
N TYR A 116 11.25 2.01 8.68
CA TYR A 116 10.52 0.84 8.20
C TYR A 116 10.76 0.61 6.72
N SER A 117 11.06 -0.63 6.35
CA SER A 117 10.92 -1.07 4.96
C SER A 117 9.44 -1.18 4.59
N ASN A 118 9.15 -1.30 3.29
CA ASN A 118 7.78 -1.63 2.85
C ASN A 118 7.21 -2.87 3.56
N LYS A 119 8.04 -3.91 3.73
CA LYS A 119 7.61 -5.17 4.36
C LYS A 119 7.31 -4.96 5.83
N ASP A 120 8.16 -4.24 6.55
CA ASP A 120 7.95 -3.95 7.97
C ASP A 120 6.66 -3.16 8.18
N ALA A 121 6.44 -2.11 7.38
CA ALA A 121 5.23 -1.30 7.44
C ALA A 121 3.98 -2.14 7.18
N LEU A 122 4.00 -2.99 6.15
CA LEU A 122 2.87 -3.85 5.81
C LEU A 122 2.60 -4.92 6.90
N ILE A 123 3.64 -5.58 7.40
CA ILE A 123 3.52 -6.61 8.43
C ILE A 123 3.00 -6.00 9.73
N ARG A 124 3.57 -4.87 10.17
CA ARG A 124 3.12 -4.16 11.37
C ARG A 124 1.66 -3.75 11.28
N ASN A 125 1.23 -3.25 10.12
CA ASN A 125 -0.17 -2.89 9.88
C ASN A 125 -1.09 -4.12 9.92
N TYR A 126 -0.64 -5.25 9.37
CA TYR A 126 -1.36 -6.52 9.44
C TYR A 126 -1.48 -7.05 10.88
N GLU A 127 -0.39 -7.07 11.64
CA GLU A 127 -0.39 -7.49 13.05
C GLU A 127 -1.29 -6.60 13.91
N TRP A 128 -1.24 -5.28 13.68
CA TRP A 128 -2.17 -4.36 14.32
C TRP A 128 -3.61 -4.70 13.97
N TYR A 129 -3.91 -4.92 12.68
CA TYR A 129 -5.25 -5.29 12.22
C TYR A 129 -5.76 -6.55 12.92
N VAL A 130 -4.97 -7.63 12.94
CA VAL A 130 -5.36 -8.90 13.59
C VAL A 130 -5.59 -8.69 15.09
N LYS A 131 -4.71 -7.95 15.77
CA LYS A 131 -4.83 -7.69 17.22
C LYS A 131 -6.06 -6.85 17.59
N HIS A 132 -6.56 -6.02 16.67
CA HIS A 132 -7.67 -5.10 16.93
C HIS A 132 -8.97 -5.52 16.24
N GLN A 133 -8.98 -6.67 15.54
CA GLN A 133 -10.09 -7.12 14.71
C GLN A 133 -11.44 -7.12 15.46
N ASP A 134 -11.45 -7.65 16.69
CA ASP A 134 -12.65 -7.74 17.53
C ASP A 134 -13.29 -6.37 17.85
N GLN A 135 -12.52 -5.28 17.73
CA GLN A 135 -12.98 -3.92 18.04
C GLN A 135 -13.86 -3.32 16.93
N PHE A 136 -13.79 -3.87 15.71
CA PHE A 136 -14.52 -3.34 14.55
C PHE A 136 -15.28 -4.38 13.73
N ASP A 137 -15.16 -5.68 14.04
CA ASP A 137 -15.92 -6.75 13.37
C ASP A 137 -17.44 -6.61 13.48
N ASN A 138 -17.95 -5.96 14.54
CA ASN A 138 -19.38 -5.70 14.74
C ASN A 138 -19.85 -4.29 14.36
N THR A 139 -18.99 -3.50 13.70
CA THR A 139 -19.28 -2.08 13.41
C THR A 139 -19.31 -1.83 11.90
N SER A 140 -20.50 -1.59 11.34
CA SER A 140 -20.65 -1.10 9.97
C SER A 140 -20.67 0.43 9.95
N GLY A 141 -19.85 1.07 9.12
CA GLY A 141 -19.77 2.53 9.05
C GLY A 141 -19.28 3.04 7.70
N VAL A 142 -19.04 4.35 7.60
CA VAL A 142 -18.65 5.05 6.36
C VAL A 142 -17.22 5.59 6.41
N SER A 143 -16.44 5.25 7.46
CA SER A 143 -15.08 5.75 7.67
C SER A 143 -14.01 4.68 7.43
N HIS A 144 -12.73 5.08 7.39
CA HIS A 144 -11.57 4.18 7.26
C HIS A 144 -11.39 3.17 8.40
N ARG A 145 -12.31 3.14 9.38
CA ARG A 145 -12.26 2.28 10.57
C ARG A 145 -13.21 1.08 10.50
N VAL A 146 -13.89 0.89 9.37
CA VAL A 146 -14.85 -0.20 9.18
C VAL A 146 -14.47 -1.08 8.00
N PRO A 147 -14.78 -2.40 8.06
CA PRO A 147 -14.50 -3.30 6.95
C PRO A 147 -15.16 -2.84 5.66
N TRP A 148 -14.36 -2.76 4.60
CA TRP A 148 -14.84 -2.32 3.30
C TRP A 148 -15.85 -3.30 2.69
N LYS A 149 -16.91 -2.80 2.04
CA LYS A 149 -17.85 -3.64 1.28
C LYS A 149 -17.12 -4.27 0.09
N GLN A 150 -16.78 -5.54 0.22
CA GLN A 150 -15.98 -6.28 -0.77
C GLN A 150 -16.67 -6.42 -2.13
N GLY A 151 -18.00 -6.24 -2.20
CA GLY A 151 -18.76 -6.29 -3.45
C GLY A 151 -18.48 -7.59 -4.23
N ILE A 152 -18.28 -7.46 -5.54
CA ILE A 152 -18.02 -8.61 -6.43
C ILE A 152 -16.66 -9.28 -6.17
N LEU A 153 -15.71 -8.62 -5.48
CA LEU A 153 -14.45 -9.24 -5.07
C LEU A 153 -14.63 -10.33 -4.01
N GLY A 154 -15.76 -10.34 -3.29
CA GLY A 154 -16.11 -11.44 -2.39
C GLY A 154 -16.23 -12.78 -3.11
N LEU A 155 -16.66 -12.78 -4.38
CA LEU A 155 -16.71 -13.99 -5.20
C LEU A 155 -15.30 -14.47 -5.59
N ALA A 156 -14.38 -13.54 -5.81
CA ALA A 156 -12.99 -13.88 -6.11
C ALA A 156 -12.29 -14.56 -4.92
N LYS A 157 -12.68 -14.27 -3.66
CA LYS A 157 -12.13 -14.95 -2.48
C LYS A 157 -12.39 -16.46 -2.48
N PHE A 158 -13.47 -16.94 -3.07
CA PHE A 158 -13.73 -18.38 -3.16
C PHE A 158 -12.79 -19.08 -4.14
N LEU A 159 -12.18 -18.33 -5.06
CA LEU A 159 -11.29 -18.85 -6.10
C LEU A 159 -9.80 -18.75 -5.72
N PHE A 160 -9.44 -17.96 -4.70
CA PHE A 160 -8.06 -17.61 -4.36
C PHE A 160 -7.70 -17.85 -2.90
#